data_AF-A0A9P1D633-F1
#
_entry.id   AF-A0A9P1D633-F1
#
_cell.length_a   1.000
_cell.length_b   1.000
_cell.length_c   1.000
_cell.angle_alpha   90.00
_cell.angle_beta   90.00
_cell.angle_gamma   90.00
#
_symmetry.space_group_name_H-M   'P 1'
#
loop_
_entity.id
_entity.type
_entity.pdbx_description
1 polymer ?
#
loop_
_entity_poly.entity_id
_entity_poly.type
_entity_poly.pdbx_seq_one_letter_code
_entity_poly.pdbx_strand_id
1 'polypeptide(L)'
;MAPKTAAKAEAKPKAKADAKAKGKAKAKKEEMPAEEEKNKVPQPDRTEHDAKVQKVQDEIDKLTKKQKEMSEKIKQRSSGKEDFYAKKAELRAQLDELTGKMDELQARKEDIEKAVGNKREEGREMRSQLNTMKKTIGYNSEQEIDNRIASIEFQLCTESVPLKEEKKLLEEIKQLKKNRSKVNQVQQMEQNLSNFDPGMSMKEQKQAISQEMQSYREEKKKIQEKMTELQKERQAQLGDVSGDIEKRDALSKEIQDKIKERNEIRDEFRQKEREYNAYQAELKKARQEKILAEKAERQKEIDRRRKERKAEELDTQPYISEITLIEQTILFCKNLVQTKTEDKKDEKKEVVHNTKEGEEVLLRKEEREEEFYFAPTKGKKSKSKSKSSDSAPAAKPIRHNAGTFSLFKQLDLDAPMSTEEVPALIEKLEGMLEDYKVKVKEWEETREEQKRRILEGLEEVEEKKPAPAEEAPEETKEEAKEEATEE
;
A
#
# COMPACT_ATOMS: atom_id res chain seq x y z
N MET A 1 -34.30 -26.11 -29.04
CA MET A 1 -35.35 -26.70 -28.17
C MET A 1 -35.42 -25.91 -26.88
N ALA A 2 -36.51 -25.16 -26.66
CA ALA A 2 -37.10 -25.03 -25.32
C ALA A 2 -37.86 -26.36 -25.02
N PRO A 3 -38.36 -26.69 -23.80
CA PRO A 3 -38.74 -25.79 -22.68
C PRO A 3 -38.31 -26.35 -21.27
N LYS A 4 -38.78 -25.95 -20.07
CA LYS A 4 -39.69 -24.89 -19.55
C LYS A 4 -39.38 -24.62 -18.04
N THR A 5 -39.78 -23.43 -17.55
CA THR A 5 -40.41 -23.04 -16.25
C THR A 5 -40.65 -24.10 -15.14
N ALA A 6 -40.77 -23.84 -13.82
CA ALA A 6 -40.96 -22.64 -12.96
C ALA A 6 -40.44 -22.98 -11.52
N ALA A 7 -40.55 -22.21 -10.42
CA ALA A 7 -41.37 -21.05 -10.09
C ALA A 7 -40.72 -20.15 -8.99
N LYS A 8 -41.34 -18.98 -8.77
CA LYS A 8 -40.91 -17.88 -7.91
C LYS A 8 -41.78 -17.84 -6.64
N ALA A 9 -41.23 -17.45 -5.49
CA ALA A 9 -42.00 -17.09 -4.30
C ALA A 9 -41.48 -15.77 -3.72
N GLU A 10 -42.24 -14.69 -3.90
CA GLU A 10 -42.02 -13.39 -3.27
C GLU A 10 -42.89 -13.28 -2.01
N ALA A 11 -42.34 -12.71 -0.93
CA ALA A 11 -43.11 -12.21 0.20
C ALA A 11 -42.78 -10.74 0.43
N LYS A 12 -43.75 -9.84 0.18
CA LYS A 12 -43.63 -8.39 0.43
C LYS A 12 -44.29 -8.00 1.76
N PRO A 13 -43.91 -6.85 2.35
CA PRO A 13 -44.20 -6.52 3.75
C PRO A 13 -45.60 -5.92 3.96
N LYS A 14 -46.07 -5.96 5.21
CA LYS A 14 -47.22 -5.16 5.69
C LYS A 14 -46.74 -3.81 6.24
N ALA A 15 -47.58 -2.77 6.07
CA ALA A 15 -47.38 -1.44 6.62
C ALA A 15 -48.70 -0.83 7.12
N LYS A 16 -48.61 0.17 8.00
CA LYS A 16 -49.69 0.93 8.67
C LYS A 16 -50.44 0.15 9.76
N ALA A 17 -50.98 0.78 10.83
CA ALA A 17 -51.31 2.20 11.01
C ALA A 17 -51.10 2.73 12.46
N ASP A 18 -51.35 4.05 12.57
CA ASP A 18 -51.10 5.02 13.63
C ASP A 18 -51.64 4.82 15.08
N ALA A 19 -50.91 5.50 15.97
CA ALA A 19 -51.35 6.35 17.09
C ALA A 19 -52.33 5.84 18.17
N LYS A 20 -51.85 5.89 19.42
CA LYS A 20 -52.62 6.55 20.50
C LYS A 20 -51.73 7.17 21.58
N ALA A 21 -51.75 8.50 21.68
CA ALA A 21 -51.16 9.22 22.80
C ALA A 21 -52.09 9.20 24.02
N LYS A 22 -51.52 9.07 25.23
CA LYS A 22 -52.07 9.59 26.50
C LYS A 22 -50.94 9.63 27.53
N GLY A 23 -50.49 10.82 27.90
CA GLY A 23 -49.48 11.01 28.95
C GLY A 23 -50.10 11.34 30.31
N LYS A 24 -49.27 11.35 31.36
CA LYS A 24 -49.44 12.21 32.54
C LYS A 24 -48.17 12.29 33.38
N ALA A 25 -48.12 13.34 34.21
CA ALA A 25 -47.24 13.58 35.36
C ALA A 25 -45.75 13.92 35.11
N LYS A 26 -45.48 15.24 35.08
CA LYS A 26 -44.20 15.82 35.53
C LYS A 26 -43.94 15.46 37.00
N ALA A 27 -42.69 15.15 37.34
CA ALA A 27 -42.16 15.25 38.70
C ALA A 27 -40.82 16.01 38.71
N LYS A 28 -40.91 17.28 39.09
CA LYS A 28 -39.92 18.18 39.71
C LYS A 28 -38.40 17.84 39.61
N LYS A 29 -37.74 18.55 38.71
CA LYS A 29 -36.50 19.33 38.85
C LYS A 29 -35.73 19.20 40.20
N GLU A 30 -34.50 18.69 40.12
CA GLU A 30 -33.35 19.14 40.91
C GLU A 30 -32.25 19.56 39.92
N GLU A 31 -31.58 20.69 40.18
CA GLU A 31 -30.54 21.27 39.33
C GLU A 31 -29.18 21.13 40.00
N MET A 32 -28.15 20.79 39.21
CA MET A 32 -26.76 21.30 39.31
C MET A 32 -25.83 20.52 38.35
N PRO A 33 -24.80 21.14 37.75
CA PRO A 33 -24.70 22.51 37.24
C PRO A 33 -24.57 22.53 35.69
N ALA A 34 -24.66 23.70 35.08
CA ALA A 34 -24.59 23.87 33.63
C ALA A 34 -23.15 24.00 33.10
N GLU A 35 -22.52 22.88 32.76
CA GLU A 35 -21.33 22.80 31.89
C GLU A 35 -21.35 21.48 31.10
N GLU A 36 -20.65 21.41 29.95
CA GLU A 36 -20.65 20.28 28.98
C GLU A 36 -21.87 20.10 28.04
N GLU A 37 -22.96 20.91 28.08
CA GLU A 37 -24.01 20.89 27.01
C GLU A 37 -23.65 21.78 25.80
N LYS A 38 -22.43 21.63 25.26
CA LYS A 38 -22.05 22.16 23.95
C LYS A 38 -21.22 21.11 23.19
N ASN A 39 -21.45 21.05 21.88
CA ASN A 39 -20.69 20.26 20.90
C ASN A 39 -20.95 18.74 20.82
N LYS A 40 -22.19 18.29 21.02
CA LYS A 40 -22.58 16.90 20.68
C LYS A 40 -22.64 16.72 19.16
N VAL A 41 -21.51 16.45 18.52
CA VAL A 41 -21.41 16.21 17.07
C VAL A 41 -22.37 15.08 16.68
N PRO A 42 -23.25 15.26 15.68
CA PRO A 42 -24.18 14.21 15.25
C PRO A 42 -23.40 13.07 14.59
N GLN A 43 -23.83 11.83 14.84
CA GLN A 43 -23.21 10.65 14.24
C GLN A 43 -23.44 10.68 12.71
N PRO A 44 -22.41 10.50 11.87
CA PRO A 44 -22.59 10.48 10.41
C PRO A 44 -23.50 9.34 9.95
N ASP A 45 -24.54 9.64 9.17
CA ASP A 45 -25.40 8.60 8.58
C ASP A 45 -24.66 7.88 7.45
N ARG A 46 -24.18 6.69 7.78
CA ARG A 46 -23.44 5.81 6.88
C ARG A 46 -24.34 5.23 5.78
N THR A 47 -25.62 5.02 6.04
CA THR A 47 -26.55 4.42 5.06
C THR A 47 -26.89 5.41 3.94
N GLU A 48 -27.07 6.69 4.28
CA GLU A 48 -27.24 7.75 3.28
C GLU A 48 -25.95 8.01 2.48
N HIS A 49 -24.79 8.00 3.14
CA HIS A 49 -23.49 8.15 2.48
C HIS A 49 -23.27 7.03 1.46
N ASP A 50 -23.43 5.78 1.90
CA ASP A 50 -23.18 4.61 1.04
C ASP A 50 -24.15 4.59 -0.15
N ALA A 51 -25.42 4.99 0.04
CA ALA A 51 -26.38 5.16 -1.04
C ALA A 51 -26.03 6.32 -2.01
N LYS A 52 -25.44 7.41 -1.53
CA LYS A 52 -24.95 8.53 -2.39
C LYS A 52 -23.72 8.10 -3.19
N VAL A 53 -22.74 7.46 -2.54
CA VAL A 53 -21.54 6.92 -3.20
C VAL A 53 -21.89 5.86 -4.24
N GLN A 54 -22.85 4.97 -3.95
CA GLN A 54 -23.27 3.93 -4.89
C GLN A 54 -23.94 4.52 -6.15
N LYS A 55 -24.79 5.54 -6.03
CA LYS A 55 -25.38 6.22 -7.20
C LYS A 55 -24.32 6.82 -8.12
N VAL A 56 -23.34 7.52 -7.56
CA VAL A 56 -22.23 8.09 -8.35
C VAL A 56 -21.35 6.99 -8.95
N GLN A 57 -21.14 5.88 -8.23
CA GLN A 57 -20.41 4.73 -8.77
C GLN A 57 -21.17 4.05 -9.93
N ASP A 58 -22.49 3.91 -9.86
CA ASP A 58 -23.31 3.39 -10.96
C ASP A 58 -23.26 4.30 -12.21
N GLU A 59 -23.14 5.61 -12.03
CA GLU A 59 -22.91 6.58 -13.12
C GLU A 59 -21.50 6.43 -13.72
N ILE A 60 -20.46 6.35 -12.89
CA ILE A 60 -19.08 6.09 -13.33
C ILE A 60 -18.99 4.78 -14.12
N ASP A 61 -19.63 3.71 -13.65
CA ASP A 61 -19.59 2.40 -14.31
C ASP A 61 -20.30 2.42 -15.67
N LYS A 62 -21.42 3.16 -15.78
CA LYS A 62 -22.12 3.36 -17.07
C LYS A 62 -21.26 4.16 -18.06
N LEU A 63 -20.63 5.24 -17.62
CA LEU A 63 -19.74 6.05 -18.45
C LEU A 63 -18.48 5.26 -18.85
N THR A 64 -17.91 4.50 -17.93
CA THR A 64 -16.73 3.66 -18.17
C THR A 64 -17.03 2.55 -19.18
N LYS A 65 -18.22 1.95 -19.17
CA LYS A 65 -18.66 1.01 -20.21
C LYS A 65 -18.73 1.67 -21.59
N LYS A 66 -19.38 2.84 -21.70
CA LYS A 66 -19.40 3.63 -22.96
C LYS A 66 -17.98 3.99 -23.43
N GLN A 67 -17.10 4.39 -22.53
CA GLN A 67 -15.70 4.73 -22.85
C GLN A 67 -14.93 3.50 -23.39
N LYS A 68 -15.12 2.32 -22.78
CA LYS A 68 -14.54 1.06 -23.27
C LYS A 68 -15.06 0.69 -24.65
N GLU A 69 -16.38 0.71 -24.86
CA GLU A 69 -17.01 0.45 -26.17
C GLU A 69 -16.48 1.41 -27.26
N MET A 70 -16.32 2.69 -26.94
CA MET A 70 -15.71 3.67 -27.85
C MET A 70 -14.23 3.38 -28.12
N SER A 71 -13.44 3.03 -27.10
CA SER A 71 -12.04 2.65 -27.26
C SER A 71 -11.87 1.38 -28.10
N GLU A 72 -12.80 0.42 -28.01
CA GLU A 72 -12.80 -0.79 -28.84
C GLU A 72 -13.13 -0.47 -30.29
N LYS A 73 -14.13 0.39 -30.56
CA LYS A 73 -14.42 0.91 -31.91
C LYS A 73 -13.21 1.62 -32.52
N ILE A 74 -12.53 2.48 -31.76
CA ILE A 74 -11.29 3.15 -32.19
C ILE A 74 -10.19 2.12 -32.48
N LYS A 75 -9.97 1.13 -31.61
CA LYS A 75 -8.96 0.08 -31.80
C LYS A 75 -9.23 -0.77 -33.05
N GLN A 76 -10.48 -1.16 -33.27
CA GLN A 76 -10.90 -1.93 -34.46
C GLN A 76 -10.65 -1.14 -35.75
N ARG A 77 -11.06 0.13 -35.83
CA ARG A 77 -10.82 0.99 -37.00
C ARG A 77 -9.34 1.35 -37.23
N SER A 78 -8.55 1.46 -36.17
CA SER A 78 -7.12 1.79 -36.25
C SER A 78 -6.23 0.59 -36.65
N SER A 79 -6.71 -0.65 -36.49
CA SER A 79 -6.01 -1.90 -36.83
C SER A 79 -5.53 -1.97 -38.29
N GLY A 80 -4.54 -2.83 -38.59
CA GLY A 80 -3.95 -2.92 -39.93
C GLY A 80 -3.10 -1.71 -40.35
N LYS A 81 -2.71 -0.85 -39.39
CA LYS A 81 -1.84 0.32 -39.65
C LYS A 81 -0.53 -0.09 -40.32
N GLU A 82 0.11 -1.12 -39.77
CA GLU A 82 1.42 -1.62 -40.23
C GLU A 82 1.35 -2.19 -41.64
N ASP A 83 0.40 -3.11 -41.92
CA ASP A 83 0.17 -3.68 -43.24
C ASP A 83 -0.10 -2.61 -44.31
N PHE A 84 -0.86 -1.57 -43.96
CA PHE A 84 -1.12 -0.44 -44.84
C PHE A 84 0.18 0.33 -45.17
N TYR A 85 1.03 0.61 -44.19
CA TYR A 85 2.30 1.30 -44.43
C TYR A 85 3.30 0.43 -45.18
N ALA A 86 3.33 -0.88 -44.95
CA ALA A 86 4.16 -1.82 -45.70
C ALA A 86 3.77 -1.85 -47.18
N LYS A 87 2.49 -2.09 -47.49
CA LYS A 87 1.96 -2.06 -48.87
C LYS A 87 2.15 -0.70 -49.54
N LYS A 88 1.97 0.41 -48.80
CA LYS A 88 2.23 1.76 -49.30
C LYS A 88 3.72 1.99 -49.61
N ALA A 89 4.63 1.46 -48.80
CA ALA A 89 6.07 1.57 -49.03
C ALA A 89 6.48 0.76 -50.25
N GLU A 90 5.95 -0.46 -50.41
CA GLU A 90 6.17 -1.32 -51.58
C GLU A 90 5.68 -0.65 -52.88
N LEU A 91 4.42 -0.20 -52.92
CA LEU A 91 3.87 0.52 -54.07
C LEU A 91 4.66 1.80 -54.39
N ARG A 92 5.21 2.48 -53.37
CA ARG A 92 6.06 3.66 -53.59
C ARG A 92 7.43 3.28 -54.14
N ALA A 93 8.08 2.23 -53.63
CA ALA A 93 9.34 1.74 -54.18
C ALA A 93 9.19 1.34 -55.66
N GLN A 94 8.07 0.68 -56.01
CA GLN A 94 7.74 0.37 -57.41
C GLN A 94 7.53 1.64 -58.26
N LEU A 95 6.85 2.68 -57.75
CA LEU A 95 6.71 3.95 -58.45
C LEU A 95 8.05 4.68 -58.65
N ASP A 96 8.93 4.64 -57.66
CA ASP A 96 10.25 5.27 -57.70
C ASP A 96 11.17 4.51 -58.69
N GLU A 97 11.15 3.17 -58.70
CA GLU A 97 11.85 2.32 -59.69
C GLU A 97 11.36 2.56 -61.13
N LEU A 98 10.04 2.59 -61.34
CA LEU A 98 9.46 2.92 -62.65
C LEU A 98 9.81 4.33 -63.12
N THR A 99 9.91 5.28 -62.18
CA THR A 99 10.33 6.65 -62.50
C THR A 99 11.79 6.69 -62.94
N GLY A 100 12.69 6.01 -62.22
CA GLY A 100 14.10 5.88 -62.63
C GLY A 100 14.26 5.27 -64.03
N LYS A 101 13.54 4.17 -64.33
CA LYS A 101 13.53 3.55 -65.68
C LYS A 101 13.01 4.50 -66.76
N MET A 102 11.97 5.29 -66.46
CA MET A 102 11.47 6.31 -67.38
C MET A 102 12.48 7.43 -67.63
N ASP A 103 13.19 7.89 -66.60
CA ASP A 103 14.18 8.96 -66.69
C ASP A 103 15.43 8.49 -67.46
N GLU A 104 15.88 7.24 -67.26
CA GLU A 104 16.93 6.61 -68.08
C GLU A 104 16.55 6.53 -69.57
N LEU A 105 15.32 6.10 -69.88
CA LEU A 105 14.82 6.05 -71.26
C LEU A 105 14.66 7.44 -71.87
N GLN A 106 14.29 8.44 -71.07
CA GLN A 106 14.22 9.83 -71.50
C GLN A 106 15.61 10.39 -71.82
N ALA A 107 16.61 10.14 -70.98
CA ALA A 107 18.00 10.51 -71.25
C ALA A 107 18.53 9.87 -72.55
N ARG A 108 18.33 8.55 -72.73
CA ARG A 108 18.69 7.85 -73.99
C ARG A 108 17.99 8.46 -75.21
N LYS A 109 16.71 8.83 -75.08
CA LYS A 109 15.94 9.47 -76.15
C LYS A 109 16.49 10.85 -76.52
N GLU A 110 16.88 11.64 -75.52
CA GLU A 110 17.50 12.96 -75.72
C GLU A 110 18.89 12.85 -76.35
N ASP A 111 19.69 11.87 -75.97
CA ASP A 111 21.01 11.65 -76.56
C ASP A 111 20.92 11.16 -78.01
N ILE A 112 19.96 10.29 -78.32
CA ILE A 112 19.63 9.91 -79.71
C ILE A 112 19.14 11.14 -80.50
N GLU A 113 18.33 12.02 -79.89
CA GLU A 113 17.84 13.25 -80.52
C GLU A 113 18.98 14.23 -80.83
N LYS A 114 19.94 14.42 -79.91
CA LYS A 114 21.18 15.18 -80.13
C LYS A 114 22.02 14.55 -81.25
N ALA A 115 22.23 13.22 -81.22
CA ALA A 115 23.02 12.52 -82.24
C ALA A 115 22.40 12.62 -83.65
N VAL A 116 21.06 12.56 -83.76
CA VAL A 116 20.33 12.80 -85.02
C VAL A 116 20.42 14.27 -85.45
N GLY A 117 20.40 15.21 -84.50
CA GLY A 117 20.67 16.63 -84.76
C GLY A 117 22.05 16.84 -85.39
N ASN A 118 23.10 16.40 -84.71
CA ASN A 118 24.49 16.52 -85.17
C ASN A 118 24.69 15.89 -86.55
N LYS A 119 24.21 14.66 -86.78
CA LYS A 119 24.29 14.02 -88.12
C LYS A 119 23.56 14.81 -89.20
N ARG A 120 22.44 15.46 -88.89
CA ARG A 120 21.73 16.31 -89.87
C ARG A 120 22.50 17.60 -90.16
N GLU A 121 23.20 18.15 -89.19
CA GLU A 121 24.08 19.31 -89.37
C GLU A 121 25.33 18.93 -90.17
N GLU A 122 26.03 17.86 -89.82
CA GLU A 122 27.14 17.28 -90.60
C GLU A 122 26.72 17.02 -92.07
N GLY A 123 25.59 16.36 -92.29
CA GLY A 123 25.06 16.11 -93.63
C GLY A 123 24.68 17.38 -94.40
N ARG A 124 24.32 18.47 -93.70
CA ARG A 124 24.03 19.79 -94.28
C ARG A 124 25.32 20.54 -94.62
N GLU A 125 26.32 20.47 -93.76
CA GLU A 125 27.65 21.05 -93.99
C GLU A 125 28.36 20.35 -95.15
N MET A 126 28.39 19.01 -95.16
CA MET A 126 28.92 18.22 -96.28
C MET A 126 28.25 18.59 -97.61
N ARG A 127 26.91 18.74 -97.64
CA ARG A 127 26.18 19.24 -98.83
C ARG A 127 26.60 20.66 -99.22
N SER A 128 26.79 21.55 -98.24
CA SER A 128 27.20 22.93 -98.48
C SER A 128 28.62 23.03 -99.04
N GLN A 129 29.57 22.31 -98.44
CA GLN A 129 30.96 22.20 -98.87
C GLN A 129 31.07 21.61 -100.27
N LEU A 130 30.38 20.50 -100.54
CA LEU A 130 30.34 19.83 -101.83
C LEU A 130 29.77 20.75 -102.93
N ASN A 131 28.65 21.45 -102.65
CA ASN A 131 28.09 22.43 -103.58
C ASN A 131 29.02 23.63 -103.81
N THR A 132 29.80 24.04 -102.80
CA THR A 132 30.76 25.14 -102.91
C THR A 132 31.96 24.71 -103.76
N MET A 133 32.53 23.53 -103.50
CA MET A 133 33.61 22.94 -104.28
C MET A 133 33.21 22.75 -105.75
N LYS A 134 32.01 22.22 -106.03
CA LYS A 134 31.46 22.12 -107.41
C LYS A 134 31.44 23.47 -108.12
N LYS A 135 30.91 24.52 -107.47
CA LYS A 135 30.88 25.89 -108.01
C LYS A 135 32.29 26.45 -108.25
N THR A 136 33.27 26.11 -107.42
CA THR A 136 34.66 26.59 -107.55
C THR A 136 35.45 25.87 -108.64
N ILE A 137 35.16 24.60 -108.93
CA ILE A 137 35.89 23.81 -109.94
C ILE A 137 35.36 24.09 -111.34
N GLY A 138 34.04 24.21 -111.52
CA GLY A 138 33.41 24.54 -112.82
C GLY A 138 33.41 23.42 -113.87
N TYR A 139 34.04 22.28 -113.60
CA TYR A 139 34.05 21.08 -114.43
C TYR A 139 33.45 19.91 -113.63
N ASN A 140 32.70 19.03 -114.30
CA ASN A 140 31.92 17.96 -113.69
C ASN A 140 32.63 16.59 -113.76
N SER A 141 33.57 16.41 -114.68
CA SER A 141 34.30 15.14 -114.88
C SER A 141 35.79 15.37 -115.10
N GLU A 142 36.62 14.41 -114.68
CA GLU A 142 38.05 14.37 -115.04
C GLU A 142 38.24 14.35 -116.56
N GLN A 143 37.33 13.69 -117.29
CA GLN A 143 37.37 13.59 -118.74
C GLN A 143 37.16 14.95 -119.42
N GLU A 144 36.34 15.85 -118.85
CA GLU A 144 36.17 17.22 -119.37
C GLU A 144 37.46 18.04 -119.21
N ILE A 145 38.15 17.87 -118.07
CA ILE A 145 39.43 18.52 -117.80
C ILE A 145 40.53 17.98 -118.73
N ASP A 146 40.65 16.66 -118.88
CA ASP A 146 41.65 16.04 -119.72
C ASP A 146 41.43 16.36 -121.21
N ASN A 147 40.18 16.38 -121.68
CA ASN A 147 39.85 16.83 -123.04
C ASN A 147 40.21 18.30 -123.28
N ARG A 148 39.98 19.18 -122.29
CA ARG A 148 40.38 20.59 -122.39
C ARG A 148 41.91 20.73 -122.42
N ILE A 149 42.63 20.02 -121.55
CA ILE A 149 44.10 19.97 -121.56
C ILE A 149 44.61 19.51 -122.93
N ALA A 150 44.10 18.38 -123.46
CA ALA A 150 44.48 17.86 -124.76
C ALA A 150 44.20 18.85 -125.90
N SER A 151 43.09 19.60 -125.85
CA SER A 151 42.79 20.64 -126.86
C SER A 151 43.81 21.79 -126.83
N ILE A 152 44.28 22.20 -125.64
CA ILE A 152 45.26 23.27 -125.50
C ILE A 152 46.67 22.77 -125.85
N GLU A 153 47.04 21.56 -125.43
CA GLU A 153 48.32 20.93 -125.78
C GLU A 153 48.41 20.71 -127.30
N PHE A 154 47.33 20.31 -127.97
CA PHE A 154 47.25 20.27 -129.43
C PHE A 154 47.43 21.65 -130.06
N GLN A 155 46.69 22.67 -129.59
CA GLN A 155 46.79 24.04 -130.09
C GLN A 155 48.22 24.59 -129.98
N LEU A 156 48.90 24.37 -128.85
CA LEU A 156 50.30 24.76 -128.62
C LEU A 156 51.30 24.02 -129.53
N CYS A 157 50.96 22.82 -130.00
CA CYS A 157 51.81 22.06 -130.93
C CYS A 157 51.57 22.40 -132.41
N THR A 158 50.38 22.89 -132.79
CA THR A 158 50.02 23.14 -134.19
C THR A 158 49.94 24.61 -134.60
N GLU A 159 49.72 25.53 -133.65
CA GLU A 159 49.53 26.96 -133.93
C GLU A 159 50.65 27.81 -133.32
N SER A 160 51.13 28.80 -134.09
CA SER A 160 52.08 29.80 -133.59
C SER A 160 51.36 30.92 -132.83
N VAL A 161 51.03 30.67 -131.57
CA VAL A 161 50.43 31.67 -130.66
C VAL A 161 51.48 32.69 -130.17
N PRO A 162 51.12 33.97 -129.98
CA PRO A 162 52.04 34.95 -129.41
C PRO A 162 52.35 34.62 -127.93
N LEU A 163 53.58 34.90 -127.49
CA LEU A 163 54.12 34.55 -126.17
C LEU A 163 53.23 34.96 -124.96
N LYS A 164 52.38 35.98 -125.11
CA LYS A 164 51.43 36.42 -124.07
C LYS A 164 50.20 35.51 -123.95
N GLU A 165 49.83 34.83 -125.03
CA GLU A 165 48.70 33.90 -125.08
C GLU A 165 49.15 32.47 -124.81
N GLU A 166 50.31 32.07 -125.35
CA GLU A 166 51.01 30.83 -124.98
C GLU A 166 51.16 30.72 -123.44
N LYS A 167 51.63 31.79 -122.78
CA LYS A 167 51.72 31.84 -121.31
C LYS A 167 50.36 31.71 -120.60
N LYS A 168 49.27 32.24 -121.17
CA LYS A 168 47.92 32.07 -120.61
C LYS A 168 47.44 30.63 -120.75
N LEU A 169 47.66 30.00 -121.90
CA LEU A 169 47.30 28.60 -122.17
C LEU A 169 48.08 27.64 -121.25
N LEU A 170 49.37 27.91 -121.00
CA LEU A 170 50.17 27.16 -120.03
C LEU A 170 49.70 27.38 -118.57
N GLU A 171 49.30 28.60 -118.21
CA GLU A 171 48.68 28.88 -116.90
C GLU A 171 47.31 28.17 -116.78
N GLU A 172 46.52 28.11 -117.85
CA GLU A 172 45.24 27.38 -117.93
C GLU A 172 45.46 25.88 -117.74
N ILE A 173 46.41 25.25 -118.46
CA ILE A 173 46.80 23.84 -118.24
C ILE A 173 47.21 23.59 -116.79
N LYS A 174 47.99 24.50 -116.19
CA LYS A 174 48.42 24.41 -114.78
C LYS A 174 47.27 24.55 -113.79
N GLN A 175 46.25 25.35 -114.11
CA GLN A 175 45.02 25.47 -113.31
C GLN A 175 44.11 24.23 -113.49
N LEU A 176 43.96 23.73 -114.71
CA LEU A 176 43.22 22.51 -115.04
C LEU A 176 43.81 21.27 -114.34
N LYS A 177 45.13 21.07 -114.41
CA LYS A 177 45.84 19.99 -113.71
C LYS A 177 45.70 20.08 -112.18
N LYS A 178 45.60 21.30 -111.60
CA LYS A 178 45.24 21.52 -110.19
C LYS A 178 43.77 21.25 -109.87
N ASN A 179 42.85 21.52 -110.80
CA ASN A 179 41.42 21.30 -110.60
C ASN A 179 41.04 19.83 -110.73
N ARG A 180 41.78 19.03 -111.51
CA ARG A 180 41.63 17.57 -111.60
C ARG A 180 41.66 16.89 -110.23
N SER A 181 42.67 17.18 -109.39
CA SER A 181 42.76 16.61 -108.04
C SER A 181 41.58 17.01 -107.14
N LYS A 182 40.99 18.19 -107.37
CA LYS A 182 39.78 18.64 -106.66
C LYS A 182 38.50 17.96 -107.17
N VAL A 183 38.41 17.59 -108.46
CA VAL A 183 37.30 16.77 -108.98
C VAL A 183 37.28 15.41 -108.28
N ASN A 184 38.46 14.77 -108.16
CA ASN A 184 38.62 13.55 -107.38
C ASN A 184 38.14 13.71 -105.92
N GLN A 185 38.49 14.82 -105.25
CA GLN A 185 37.98 15.13 -103.90
C GLN A 185 36.46 15.34 -103.87
N VAL A 186 35.86 15.99 -104.88
CA VAL A 186 34.41 16.15 -104.99
C VAL A 186 33.71 14.81 -105.18
N GLN A 187 34.22 13.93 -106.05
CA GLN A 187 33.66 12.58 -106.24
C GLN A 187 33.74 11.75 -104.95
N GLN A 188 34.83 11.86 -104.18
CA GLN A 188 34.92 11.24 -102.86
C GLN A 188 33.91 11.83 -101.86
N MET A 189 33.71 13.16 -101.84
CA MET A 189 32.69 13.80 -101.02
C MET A 189 31.26 13.44 -101.45
N GLU A 190 31.00 13.23 -102.74
CA GLU A 190 29.73 12.73 -103.27
C GLU A 190 29.44 11.30 -102.83
N GLN A 191 30.42 10.40 -102.93
CA GLN A 191 30.30 9.02 -102.46
C GLN A 191 30.08 8.97 -100.94
N ASN A 192 30.85 9.75 -100.17
CA ASN A 192 30.68 9.89 -98.73
C ASN A 192 29.29 10.41 -98.36
N LEU A 193 28.75 11.39 -99.11
CA LEU A 193 27.41 11.93 -98.90
C LEU A 193 26.30 10.96 -99.32
N SER A 194 26.52 10.17 -100.38
CA SER A 194 25.59 9.13 -100.82
C SER A 194 25.47 7.98 -99.82
N ASN A 195 26.56 7.66 -99.12
CA ASN A 195 26.62 6.63 -98.08
C ASN A 195 26.28 7.18 -96.67
N PHE A 196 25.95 8.46 -96.54
CA PHE A 196 25.66 9.11 -95.26
C PHE A 196 24.24 8.82 -94.76
N ASP A 197 24.09 8.08 -93.65
CA ASP A 197 22.81 7.90 -92.96
C ASP A 197 22.43 9.17 -92.17
N PRO A 198 21.35 9.91 -92.54
CA PRO A 198 20.88 11.10 -91.82
C PRO A 198 20.12 10.77 -90.51
N GLY A 199 20.29 9.56 -89.97
CA GLY A 199 19.72 9.10 -88.70
C GLY A 199 18.46 8.27 -88.84
N MET A 200 18.29 7.53 -89.94
CA MET A 200 17.14 6.63 -90.14
C MET A 200 17.18 5.45 -89.16
N SER A 201 18.34 4.84 -88.98
CA SER A 201 18.59 3.78 -87.97
C SER A 201 18.21 4.23 -86.54
N MET A 202 18.52 5.49 -86.22
CA MET A 202 18.24 6.11 -84.92
C MET A 202 16.76 6.46 -84.72
N LYS A 203 15.98 6.59 -85.80
CA LYS A 203 14.54 6.87 -85.73
C LYS A 203 13.75 5.66 -85.23
N GLU A 204 14.15 4.45 -85.62
CA GLU A 204 13.56 3.19 -85.14
C GLU A 204 13.81 3.00 -83.64
N GLN A 205 15.05 3.27 -83.19
CA GLN A 205 15.39 3.27 -81.76
C GLN A 205 14.55 4.29 -80.97
N LYS A 206 14.36 5.51 -81.50
CA LYS A 206 13.48 6.52 -80.88
C LYS A 206 12.02 6.07 -80.79
N GLN A 207 11.53 5.28 -81.75
CA GLN A 207 10.18 4.70 -81.73
C GLN A 207 10.07 3.60 -80.68
N ALA A 208 11.01 2.65 -80.63
CA ALA A 208 11.07 1.60 -79.60
C ALA A 208 11.10 2.18 -78.18
N ILE A 209 12.01 3.12 -77.89
CA ILE A 209 12.09 3.81 -76.59
C ILE A 209 10.78 4.55 -76.25
N SER A 210 10.08 5.08 -77.26
CA SER A 210 8.79 5.75 -77.03
C SER A 210 7.65 4.78 -76.70
N GLN A 211 7.70 3.55 -77.23
CA GLN A 211 6.76 2.47 -76.88
C GLN A 211 7.03 1.92 -75.47
N GLU A 212 8.29 1.66 -75.12
CA GLU A 212 8.68 1.27 -73.74
C GLU A 212 8.29 2.34 -72.72
N MET A 213 8.48 3.62 -73.07
CA MET A 213 8.06 4.72 -72.20
C MET A 213 6.53 4.83 -72.09
N GLN A 214 5.75 4.38 -73.08
CA GLN A 214 4.30 4.26 -72.96
C GLN A 214 3.90 3.11 -72.02
N SER A 215 4.52 1.93 -72.13
CA SER A 215 4.23 0.81 -71.22
C SER A 215 4.55 1.17 -69.76
N TYR A 216 5.70 1.79 -69.49
CA TYR A 216 6.04 2.24 -68.13
C TYR A 216 5.12 3.35 -67.61
N ARG A 217 4.58 4.22 -68.47
CA ARG A 217 3.54 5.21 -68.08
C ARG A 217 2.23 4.53 -67.68
N GLU A 218 1.82 3.49 -68.41
CA GLU A 218 0.63 2.71 -68.07
C GLU A 218 0.80 1.91 -66.77
N GLU A 219 1.96 1.29 -66.56
CA GLU A 219 2.30 0.61 -65.30
C GLU A 219 2.32 1.59 -64.13
N LYS A 220 2.98 2.74 -64.28
CA LYS A 220 2.99 3.82 -63.29
C LYS A 220 1.58 4.30 -62.97
N LYS A 221 0.71 4.44 -63.97
CA LYS A 221 -0.72 4.77 -63.79
C LYS A 221 -1.45 3.69 -62.97
N LYS A 222 -1.29 2.41 -63.32
CA LYS A 222 -1.90 1.27 -62.59
C LYS A 222 -1.44 1.20 -61.13
N ILE A 223 -0.16 1.43 -60.85
CA ILE A 223 0.38 1.42 -59.48
C ILE A 223 -0.10 2.66 -58.70
N GLN A 224 -0.20 3.82 -59.36
CA GLN A 224 -0.75 5.03 -58.77
C GLN A 224 -2.27 4.89 -58.48
N GLU A 225 -3.03 4.22 -59.35
CA GLU A 225 -4.43 3.85 -59.12
C GLU A 225 -4.56 2.96 -57.86
N LYS A 226 -3.83 1.84 -57.79
CA LYS A 226 -3.75 0.97 -56.60
C LYS A 226 -3.37 1.73 -55.32
N MET A 227 -2.45 2.69 -55.42
CA MET A 227 -2.05 3.53 -54.30
C MET A 227 -3.20 4.46 -53.84
N THR A 228 -3.98 5.03 -54.77
CA THR A 228 -5.18 5.81 -54.41
C THR A 228 -6.32 4.94 -53.88
N GLU A 229 -6.47 3.70 -54.35
CA GLU A 229 -7.44 2.73 -53.84
C GLU A 229 -7.10 2.35 -52.39
N LEU A 230 -5.85 1.94 -52.13
CA LEU A 230 -5.34 1.64 -50.80
C LEU A 230 -5.52 2.84 -49.84
N GLN A 231 -5.28 4.07 -50.31
CA GLN A 231 -5.56 5.28 -49.52
C GLN A 231 -7.06 5.47 -49.22
N LYS A 232 -7.95 5.25 -50.19
CA LYS A 232 -9.41 5.35 -50.01
C LYS A 232 -9.94 4.27 -49.07
N GLU A 233 -9.48 3.02 -49.20
CA GLU A 233 -9.80 1.93 -48.28
C GLU A 233 -9.41 2.29 -46.85
N ARG A 234 -8.18 2.81 -46.65
CA ARG A 234 -7.71 3.24 -45.33
C ARG A 234 -8.49 4.44 -44.80
N GLN A 235 -8.87 5.39 -45.65
CA GLN A 235 -9.72 6.52 -45.26
C GLN A 235 -11.13 6.07 -44.86
N ALA A 236 -11.72 5.11 -45.58
CA ALA A 236 -13.01 4.51 -45.25
C ALA A 236 -12.95 3.69 -43.96
N GLN A 237 -11.87 2.94 -43.73
CA GLN A 237 -11.62 2.18 -42.50
C GLN A 237 -11.47 3.11 -41.28
N LEU A 238 -10.74 4.22 -41.43
CA LEU A 238 -10.56 5.23 -40.39
C LEU A 238 -11.86 6.00 -40.14
N GLY A 239 -12.58 6.43 -41.18
CA GLY A 239 -13.82 7.20 -41.06
C GLY A 239 -13.72 8.35 -40.07
N ASP A 240 -14.72 8.51 -39.20
CA ASP A 240 -14.72 9.46 -38.07
C ASP A 240 -14.01 8.90 -36.81
N VAL A 241 -12.78 8.37 -36.94
CA VAL A 241 -11.96 8.04 -35.76
C VAL A 241 -11.60 9.29 -34.96
N SER A 242 -11.49 10.47 -35.59
CA SER A 242 -11.22 11.73 -34.86
C SER A 242 -12.37 12.11 -33.93
N GLY A 243 -13.60 12.20 -34.43
CA GLY A 243 -14.76 12.49 -33.60
C GLY A 243 -15.05 11.40 -32.57
N ASP A 244 -14.74 10.13 -32.86
CA ASP A 244 -14.84 9.06 -31.86
C ASP A 244 -13.78 9.18 -30.74
N ILE A 245 -12.58 9.69 -31.02
CA ILE A 245 -11.58 10.06 -30.00
C ILE A 245 -12.08 11.25 -29.17
N GLU A 246 -12.62 12.31 -29.80
CA GLU A 246 -13.18 13.46 -29.09
C GLU A 246 -14.34 13.05 -28.15
N LYS A 247 -15.24 12.17 -28.60
CA LYS A 247 -16.31 11.58 -27.78
C LYS A 247 -15.75 10.75 -26.62
N ARG A 248 -14.69 9.96 -26.84
CA ARG A 248 -14.00 9.20 -25.78
C ARG A 248 -13.38 10.14 -24.73
N ASP A 249 -12.81 11.25 -25.16
CA ASP A 249 -12.12 12.21 -24.30
C ASP A 249 -13.12 13.08 -23.52
N ALA A 250 -14.28 13.41 -24.11
CA ALA A 250 -15.42 13.98 -23.41
C ALA A 250 -15.93 13.03 -22.30
N LEU A 251 -16.18 11.76 -22.62
CA LEU A 251 -16.53 10.74 -21.62
C LEU A 251 -15.47 10.60 -20.53
N SER A 252 -14.18 10.72 -20.88
CA SER A 252 -13.09 10.68 -19.90
C SER A 252 -13.13 11.85 -18.91
N LYS A 253 -13.52 13.05 -19.37
CA LYS A 253 -13.72 14.22 -18.50
C LYS A 253 -14.94 14.04 -17.60
N GLU A 254 -16.07 13.61 -18.14
CA GLU A 254 -17.27 13.29 -17.36
C GLU A 254 -16.98 12.24 -16.26
N ILE A 255 -16.20 11.20 -16.57
CA ILE A 255 -15.75 10.19 -15.59
C ILE A 255 -14.85 10.83 -14.52
N GLN A 256 -13.90 11.69 -14.91
CA GLN A 256 -13.03 12.39 -13.95
C GLN A 256 -13.82 13.29 -13.01
N ASP A 257 -14.81 14.03 -13.52
CA ASP A 257 -15.64 14.92 -12.71
C ASP A 257 -16.55 14.12 -11.77
N LYS A 258 -17.16 13.03 -12.24
CA LYS A 258 -17.90 12.08 -11.38
C LYS A 258 -17.03 11.41 -10.32
N ILE A 259 -15.76 11.15 -10.62
CA ILE A 259 -14.79 10.65 -9.64
C ILE A 259 -14.45 11.71 -8.58
N LYS A 260 -14.35 13.00 -8.95
CA LYS A 260 -14.21 14.11 -7.99
C LYS A 260 -15.44 14.20 -7.08
N GLU A 261 -16.66 14.26 -7.63
CA GLU A 261 -17.92 14.26 -6.86
C GLU A 261 -17.95 13.10 -5.84
N ARG A 262 -17.61 11.87 -6.27
CA ARG A 262 -17.57 10.70 -5.39
C ARG A 262 -16.50 10.81 -4.30
N ASN A 263 -15.36 11.41 -4.60
CA ASN A 263 -14.28 11.59 -3.63
C ASN A 263 -14.61 12.69 -2.62
N GLU A 264 -15.20 13.81 -3.07
CA GLU A 264 -15.72 14.90 -2.23
C GLU A 264 -16.76 14.38 -1.23
N ILE A 265 -17.75 13.59 -1.68
CA ILE A 265 -18.74 12.95 -0.80
C ILE A 265 -18.07 12.07 0.28
N ARG A 266 -17.02 11.33 -0.08
CA ARG A 266 -16.23 10.50 0.85
C ARG A 266 -15.37 11.34 1.79
N ASP A 267 -14.87 12.48 1.35
CA ASP A 267 -14.03 13.38 2.15
C ASP A 267 -14.87 14.18 3.15
N GLU A 268 -16.05 14.66 2.77
CA GLU A 268 -17.04 15.22 3.69
C GLU A 268 -17.44 14.21 4.78
N PHE A 269 -17.69 12.95 4.40
CA PHE A 269 -18.04 11.91 5.38
C PHE A 269 -16.85 11.62 6.33
N ARG A 270 -15.63 11.51 5.79
CA ARG A 270 -14.40 11.34 6.59
C ARG A 270 -14.04 12.57 7.44
N GLN A 271 -14.48 13.77 7.08
CA GLN A 271 -14.37 14.97 7.94
C GLN A 271 -15.33 14.84 9.12
N LYS A 272 -16.63 14.61 8.86
CA LYS A 272 -17.67 14.43 9.90
C LYS A 272 -17.36 13.25 10.84
N GLU A 273 -16.81 12.15 10.32
CA GLU A 273 -16.35 11.01 11.12
C GLU A 273 -15.13 11.35 12.00
N ARG A 274 -14.16 12.13 11.49
CA ARG A 274 -13.03 12.63 12.29
C ARG A 274 -13.47 13.59 13.39
N GLU A 275 -14.39 14.51 13.09
CA GLU A 275 -14.97 15.44 14.08
C GLU A 275 -15.72 14.70 15.18
N TYR A 276 -16.56 13.73 14.82
CA TYR A 276 -17.28 12.88 15.76
C TYR A 276 -16.32 12.05 16.63
N ASN A 277 -15.30 11.43 16.02
CA ASN A 277 -14.32 10.64 16.74
C ASN A 277 -13.40 11.48 17.64
N ALA A 278 -13.06 12.72 17.25
CA ALA A 278 -12.33 13.66 18.08
C ALA A 278 -13.15 14.03 19.33
N TYR A 279 -14.42 14.41 19.17
CA TYR A 279 -15.33 14.68 20.29
C TYR A 279 -15.51 13.47 21.22
N GLN A 280 -15.67 12.26 20.67
CA GLN A 280 -15.72 11.03 21.47
C GLN A 280 -14.39 10.72 22.19
N ALA A 281 -13.25 11.07 21.60
CA ALA A 281 -11.94 10.91 22.22
C ALA A 281 -11.71 11.92 23.35
N GLU A 282 -12.12 13.19 23.18
CA GLU A 282 -12.08 14.22 24.23
C GLU A 282 -12.96 13.82 25.42
N LEU A 283 -14.19 13.37 25.18
CA LEU A 283 -15.09 12.92 26.24
C LEU A 283 -14.55 11.69 26.99
N LYS A 284 -13.87 10.77 26.28
CA LYS A 284 -13.17 9.64 26.91
C LYS A 284 -11.95 10.08 27.71
N LYS A 285 -11.13 11.01 27.20
CA LYS A 285 -9.96 11.57 27.91
C LYS A 285 -10.38 12.29 29.19
N ALA A 286 -11.35 13.19 29.13
CA ALA A 286 -11.86 13.89 30.31
C ALA A 286 -12.39 12.91 31.37
N ARG A 287 -13.02 11.80 30.97
CA ARG A 287 -13.46 10.75 31.89
C ARG A 287 -12.30 9.93 32.45
N GLN A 288 -11.28 9.62 31.64
CA GLN A 288 -10.07 8.91 32.07
C GLN A 288 -9.25 9.77 33.05
N GLU A 289 -9.09 11.07 32.78
CA GLU A 289 -8.42 12.03 33.66
C GLU A 289 -9.14 12.15 35.01
N LYS A 290 -10.47 12.30 35.02
CA LYS A 290 -11.30 12.27 36.25
C LYS A 290 -11.09 10.96 37.04
N ILE A 291 -11.07 9.79 36.39
CA ILE A 291 -10.83 8.48 37.03
C ILE A 291 -9.38 8.33 37.52
N LEU A 292 -8.38 8.83 36.79
CA LEU A 292 -6.97 8.77 37.19
C LEU A 292 -6.69 9.68 38.38
N ALA A 293 -7.32 10.87 38.43
CA ALA A 293 -7.27 11.76 39.58
C ALA A 293 -7.90 11.09 40.83
N GLU A 294 -9.13 10.57 40.73
CA GLU A 294 -9.81 9.86 41.84
C GLU A 294 -8.97 8.65 42.33
N LYS A 295 -8.37 7.90 41.42
CA LYS A 295 -7.47 6.78 41.78
C LYS A 295 -6.20 7.27 42.47
N ALA A 296 -5.59 8.37 42.02
CA ALA A 296 -4.39 8.93 42.64
C ALA A 296 -4.69 9.47 44.06
N GLU A 297 -5.87 10.08 44.26
CA GLU A 297 -6.34 10.52 45.58
C GLU A 297 -6.63 9.32 46.50
N ARG A 298 -7.36 8.31 46.00
CA ARG A 298 -7.62 7.07 46.75
C ARG A 298 -6.32 6.33 47.10
N GLN A 299 -5.34 6.32 46.21
CA GLN A 299 -4.05 5.68 46.47
C GLN A 299 -3.30 6.43 47.58
N LYS A 300 -3.21 7.76 47.53
CA LYS A 300 -2.62 8.57 48.62
C LYS A 300 -3.32 8.34 49.96
N GLU A 301 -4.64 8.21 49.97
CA GLU A 301 -5.43 7.90 51.18
C GLU A 301 -5.14 6.49 51.71
N ILE A 302 -5.07 5.48 50.83
CA ILE A 302 -4.69 4.10 51.19
C ILE A 302 -3.25 4.06 51.72
N ASP A 303 -2.31 4.77 51.09
CA ASP A 303 -0.91 4.82 51.49
C ASP A 303 -0.76 5.52 52.85
N ARG A 304 -1.51 6.61 53.10
CA ARG A 304 -1.57 7.24 54.43
C ARG A 304 -2.10 6.25 55.46
N ARG A 305 -3.21 5.57 55.17
CA ARG A 305 -3.79 4.56 56.08
C ARG A 305 -2.91 3.32 56.27
N ARG A 306 -2.09 2.94 55.28
CA ARG A 306 -1.08 1.87 55.41
C ARG A 306 0.06 2.31 56.34
N LYS A 307 0.46 3.58 56.29
CA LYS A 307 1.44 4.16 57.25
C LYS A 307 0.86 4.26 58.66
N GLU A 308 -0.37 4.75 58.81
CA GLU A 308 -1.11 4.80 60.09
C GLU A 308 -1.21 3.41 60.74
N ARG A 309 -1.73 2.41 60.02
CA ARG A 309 -1.83 1.03 60.53
C ARG A 309 -0.48 0.40 60.89
N LYS A 310 0.58 0.68 60.13
CA LYS A 310 1.93 0.20 60.48
C LYS A 310 2.40 0.81 61.79
N ALA A 311 2.15 2.11 62.02
CA ALA A 311 2.47 2.75 63.29
C ALA A 311 1.67 2.15 64.46
N GLU A 312 0.38 1.85 64.26
CA GLU A 312 -0.49 1.15 65.22
C GLU A 312 -0.11 -0.32 65.44
N GLU A 313 0.40 -1.03 64.43
CA GLU A 313 0.86 -2.42 64.58
C GLU A 313 2.13 -2.47 65.43
N LEU A 314 3.04 -1.51 65.21
CA LEU A 314 4.16 -1.23 66.13
C LEU A 314 3.69 -0.72 67.51
N ASP A 315 2.41 -0.39 67.74
CA ASP A 315 1.93 -0.11 69.09
C ASP A 315 1.69 -1.37 69.93
N THR A 316 1.57 -2.54 69.30
CA THR A 316 1.27 -3.80 70.00
C THR A 316 2.53 -4.42 70.62
N GLN A 317 2.52 -4.55 71.95
CA GLN A 317 3.66 -5.09 72.72
C GLN A 317 3.74 -6.62 72.56
N PRO A 318 4.85 -7.16 72.01
CA PRO A 318 4.93 -8.58 71.66
C PRO A 318 4.93 -9.48 72.91
N TYR A 319 5.57 -9.03 73.99
CA TYR A 319 5.76 -9.83 75.20
C TYR A 319 4.56 -9.86 76.17
N ILE A 320 3.39 -9.32 75.80
CA ILE A 320 2.18 -9.36 76.65
C ILE A 320 1.80 -10.81 76.97
N SER A 321 1.93 -11.74 76.00
CA SER A 321 1.46 -13.11 76.18
C SER A 321 2.31 -13.89 77.19
N GLU A 322 3.61 -13.64 77.18
CA GLU A 322 4.62 -14.24 78.06
C GLU A 322 4.55 -13.65 79.46
N ILE A 323 4.40 -12.33 79.57
CA ILE A 323 4.23 -11.66 80.88
C ILE A 323 2.94 -12.13 81.55
N THR A 324 1.80 -12.13 80.82
CA THR A 324 0.53 -12.60 81.39
C THR A 324 0.54 -14.09 81.72
N LEU A 325 1.28 -14.93 80.97
CA LEU A 325 1.51 -16.34 81.30
C LEU A 325 2.31 -16.50 82.61
N ILE A 326 3.40 -15.74 82.77
CA ILE A 326 4.21 -15.77 83.99
C ILE A 326 3.40 -15.24 85.19
N GLU A 327 2.65 -14.15 85.03
CA GLU A 327 1.75 -13.64 86.08
C GLU A 327 0.68 -14.66 86.49
N GLN A 328 0.09 -15.39 85.54
CA GLN A 328 -0.86 -16.47 85.81
C GLN A 328 -0.23 -17.64 86.57
N THR A 329 1.00 -18.04 86.24
CA THR A 329 1.71 -19.12 86.97
C THR A 329 2.16 -18.68 88.35
N ILE A 330 2.60 -17.42 88.52
CA ILE A 330 2.87 -16.82 89.84
C ILE A 330 1.60 -16.81 90.69
N LEU A 331 0.46 -16.40 90.12
CA LEU A 331 -0.82 -16.37 90.81
C LEU A 331 -1.31 -17.79 91.18
N PHE A 332 -1.09 -18.79 90.31
CA PHE A 332 -1.34 -20.19 90.64
C PHE A 332 -0.45 -20.70 91.79
N CYS A 333 0.86 -20.40 91.78
CA CYS A 333 1.78 -20.74 92.86
C CYS A 333 1.39 -20.07 94.18
N LYS A 334 1.02 -18.78 94.16
CA LYS A 334 0.57 -18.04 95.34
C LYS A 334 -0.75 -18.60 95.89
N ASN A 335 -1.70 -18.95 95.03
CA ASN A 335 -2.95 -19.60 95.43
C ASN A 335 -2.72 -20.98 96.06
N LEU A 336 -1.77 -21.79 95.56
CA LEU A 336 -1.42 -23.09 96.15
C LEU A 336 -1.00 -22.96 97.63
N VAL A 337 -0.13 -21.99 97.94
CA VAL A 337 0.34 -21.73 99.31
C VAL A 337 -0.79 -21.26 100.23
N GLN A 338 -1.81 -20.57 99.70
CA GLN A 338 -2.93 -20.03 100.47
C GLN A 338 -4.01 -21.08 100.84
N THR A 339 -3.92 -22.34 100.38
CA THR A 339 -4.97 -23.36 100.60
C THR A 339 -4.99 -24.04 101.99
N LYS A 340 -4.82 -23.28 103.08
CA LYS A 340 -5.13 -23.74 104.46
C LYS A 340 -5.67 -22.67 105.43
N THR A 341 -6.60 -21.81 105.00
CA THR A 341 -7.60 -21.18 105.91
C THR A 341 -8.82 -20.68 105.16
N GLU A 342 -9.99 -21.16 105.60
CA GLU A 342 -11.29 -20.47 105.66
C GLU A 342 -12.10 -20.10 104.37
N ASP A 343 -13.29 -20.68 104.35
CA ASP A 343 -14.59 -20.15 103.92
C ASP A 343 -14.85 -19.62 102.50
N LYS A 344 -15.60 -20.45 101.77
CA LYS A 344 -16.54 -20.00 100.75
C LYS A 344 -17.57 -19.05 101.37
N LYS A 345 -17.60 -17.81 100.89
CA LYS A 345 -18.78 -16.95 100.99
C LYS A 345 -19.29 -16.63 99.59
N ASP A 346 -20.36 -17.33 99.18
CA ASP A 346 -21.11 -17.02 97.97
C ASP A 346 -21.84 -15.67 98.14
N GLU A 347 -21.30 -14.60 97.59
CA GLU A 347 -22.04 -13.35 97.37
C GLU A 347 -22.21 -13.10 95.87
N LYS A 348 -23.40 -13.47 95.36
CA LYS A 348 -23.85 -13.05 94.03
C LYS A 348 -23.96 -11.53 94.01
N LYS A 349 -23.10 -10.85 93.25
CA LYS A 349 -23.32 -9.46 92.86
C LYS A 349 -24.23 -9.42 91.63
N GLU A 350 -25.39 -8.80 91.79
CA GLU A 350 -26.29 -8.48 90.68
C GLU A 350 -25.60 -7.47 89.75
N VAL A 351 -25.57 -7.76 88.45
CA VAL A 351 -25.01 -6.84 87.45
C VAL A 351 -26.14 -5.95 86.93
N VAL A 352 -26.27 -4.76 87.53
CA VAL A 352 -27.14 -3.70 86.99
C VAL A 352 -26.59 -3.27 85.63
N HIS A 353 -27.28 -3.63 84.55
CA HIS A 353 -26.93 -3.20 83.20
C HIS A 353 -27.48 -1.79 82.97
N ASN A 354 -26.58 -0.86 82.67
CA ASN A 354 -26.90 0.57 82.51
C ASN A 354 -26.83 0.95 81.02
N THR A 355 -27.80 0.48 80.23
CA THR A 355 -27.88 0.74 78.79
C THR A 355 -28.48 2.11 78.50
N LYS A 356 -27.85 2.85 77.59
CA LYS A 356 -28.28 4.20 77.19
C LYS A 356 -29.40 4.13 76.15
N GLU A 357 -30.21 5.19 76.07
CA GLU A 357 -31.32 5.31 75.11
C GLU A 357 -30.85 5.05 73.66
N GLY A 358 -31.41 4.00 73.04
CA GLY A 358 -31.17 3.64 71.64
C GLY A 358 -30.60 2.24 71.40
N GLU A 359 -30.08 1.55 72.43
CA GLU A 359 -29.62 0.16 72.32
C GLU A 359 -30.58 -0.81 73.01
N GLU A 360 -31.06 -1.81 72.27
CA GLU A 360 -31.93 -2.87 72.80
C GLU A 360 -31.09 -4.08 73.26
N VAL A 361 -31.24 -4.48 74.53
CA VAL A 361 -30.55 -5.65 75.08
C VAL A 361 -31.19 -6.91 74.50
N LEU A 362 -30.49 -7.53 73.56
CA LEU A 362 -30.82 -8.83 72.98
C LEU A 362 -31.13 -9.87 74.06
N LEU A 363 -32.41 -10.22 74.19
CA LEU A 363 -32.93 -11.18 75.17
C LEU A 363 -32.17 -12.50 75.16
N ARG A 364 -32.15 -13.14 76.33
CA ARG A 364 -31.45 -14.39 76.59
C ARG A 364 -31.92 -15.47 75.61
N LYS A 365 -31.00 -16.36 75.23
CA LYS A 365 -31.16 -17.31 74.11
C LYS A 365 -32.44 -18.17 74.16
N GLU A 366 -32.98 -18.39 75.36
CA GLU A 366 -34.19 -19.17 75.65
C GLU A 366 -35.50 -18.44 75.27
N GLU A 367 -35.48 -17.12 75.08
CA GLU A 367 -36.69 -16.30 74.81
C GLU A 367 -36.77 -15.81 73.34
N ARG A 368 -35.85 -16.26 72.47
CA ARG A 368 -35.76 -15.83 71.05
C ARG A 368 -36.13 -16.93 70.05
N GLU A 369 -36.89 -17.94 70.48
CA GLU A 369 -37.09 -19.16 69.69
C GLU A 369 -38.21 -19.05 68.62
N GLU A 370 -38.99 -17.97 68.58
CA GLU A 370 -40.16 -17.85 67.67
C GLU A 370 -39.84 -17.47 66.21
N GLU A 371 -38.62 -17.06 65.87
CA GLU A 371 -38.21 -16.73 64.48
C GLU A 371 -37.08 -17.63 63.93
N PHE A 372 -36.86 -18.81 64.50
CA PHE A 372 -35.80 -19.72 64.05
C PHE A 372 -36.23 -20.62 62.88
N TYR A 373 -36.17 -20.08 61.65
CA TYR A 373 -36.45 -20.81 60.39
C TYR A 373 -35.35 -21.84 60.02
N PHE A 374 -35.09 -22.82 60.89
CA PHE A 374 -34.30 -24.01 60.54
C PHE A 374 -34.65 -25.22 61.40
N ALA A 375 -35.17 -26.28 60.76
CA ALA A 375 -35.72 -27.45 61.45
C ALA A 375 -34.65 -28.39 62.03
N PRO A 376 -34.58 -28.61 63.37
CA PRO A 376 -33.68 -29.59 63.97
C PRO A 376 -34.34 -30.98 63.98
N THR A 377 -33.70 -31.95 63.34
CA THR A 377 -34.25 -33.32 63.26
C THR A 377 -33.94 -34.16 64.50
N LYS A 378 -34.98 -34.85 65.01
CA LYS A 378 -35.01 -35.89 66.06
C LYS A 378 -33.68 -36.41 66.62
N GLY A 379 -33.48 -36.24 67.93
CA GLY A 379 -32.37 -36.85 68.68
C GLY A 379 -32.55 -38.33 69.08
N LYS A 380 -31.62 -38.83 69.90
CA LYS A 380 -31.64 -40.19 70.47
C LYS A 380 -31.23 -40.14 71.95
N LYS A 381 -31.89 -40.95 72.81
CA LYS A 381 -31.92 -40.77 74.28
C LYS A 381 -31.46 -42.02 75.04
N SER A 382 -30.84 -41.80 76.21
CA SER A 382 -30.60 -42.77 77.31
C SER A 382 -29.52 -43.86 77.06
N LYS A 383 -28.73 -44.26 78.07
CA LYS A 383 -29.18 -45.01 79.26
C LYS A 383 -28.35 -44.68 80.53
N SER A 384 -28.87 -45.06 81.71
CA SER A 384 -28.40 -44.63 83.04
C SER A 384 -28.04 -45.82 83.98
N LYS A 385 -27.74 -45.50 85.26
CA LYS A 385 -27.37 -46.32 86.45
C LYS A 385 -25.86 -46.63 86.61
N SER A 386 -25.32 -46.72 87.84
CA SER A 386 -25.91 -46.61 89.20
C SER A 386 -24.94 -46.12 90.30
N LYS A 387 -25.51 -45.90 91.48
CA LYS A 387 -25.00 -45.26 92.72
C LYS A 387 -24.42 -46.25 93.74
N SER A 388 -23.27 -45.93 94.35
CA SER A 388 -22.76 -46.37 95.68
C SER A 388 -21.34 -45.77 95.88
N SER A 389 -20.78 -45.53 97.06
CA SER A 389 -21.27 -45.38 98.44
C SER A 389 -20.16 -44.68 99.26
N ASP A 390 -20.44 -44.29 100.51
CA ASP A 390 -19.59 -43.42 101.33
C ASP A 390 -18.40 -44.15 102.02
N SER A 391 -17.25 -43.47 102.18
CA SER A 391 -16.21 -43.72 103.22
C SER A 391 -15.00 -42.77 103.07
N ALA A 392 -14.56 -42.14 104.17
CA ALA A 392 -13.38 -41.26 104.26
C ALA A 392 -12.15 -41.99 104.92
N PRO A 393 -11.05 -41.31 105.35
CA PRO A 393 -10.01 -40.71 104.51
C PRO A 393 -8.55 -41.05 104.94
N ALA A 394 -7.55 -40.78 104.09
CA ALA A 394 -6.17 -40.44 104.50
C ALA A 394 -5.38 -39.72 103.36
N ALA A 395 -4.60 -38.67 103.72
CA ALA A 395 -3.55 -37.92 102.99
C ALA A 395 -3.58 -37.79 101.44
N LYS A 396 -3.39 -36.57 100.89
CA LYS A 396 -3.26 -36.33 99.44
C LYS A 396 -2.12 -35.37 99.05
N PRO A 397 -1.38 -35.66 97.96
CA PRO A 397 -0.47 -34.71 97.29
C PRO A 397 -1.25 -33.63 96.52
N ILE A 398 -0.53 -32.59 96.06
CA ILE A 398 -1.08 -31.49 95.26
C ILE A 398 -1.71 -32.05 93.97
N ARG A 399 -2.95 -31.66 93.69
CA ARG A 399 -3.68 -32.06 92.46
C ARG A 399 -3.55 -30.99 91.39
N HIS A 400 -2.49 -31.08 90.61
CA HIS A 400 -2.33 -30.31 89.37
C HIS A 400 -3.41 -30.67 88.34
N ASN A 401 -3.80 -29.67 87.55
CA ASN A 401 -4.71 -29.85 86.41
C ASN A 401 -3.87 -30.03 85.13
N ALA A 402 -4.37 -30.70 84.10
CA ALA A 402 -3.67 -30.82 82.82
C ALA A 402 -3.29 -29.45 82.23
N GLY A 403 -4.13 -28.42 82.45
CA GLY A 403 -3.82 -27.04 82.10
C GLY A 403 -2.61 -26.47 82.86
N THR A 404 -2.46 -26.74 84.16
CA THR A 404 -1.36 -26.17 84.95
C THR A 404 -0.02 -26.79 84.58
N PHE A 405 0.02 -28.10 84.31
CA PHE A 405 1.18 -28.74 83.69
C PHE A 405 1.52 -28.14 82.31
N SER A 406 0.52 -27.71 81.53
CA SER A 406 0.77 -27.02 80.25
C SER A 406 1.41 -25.64 80.47
N LEU A 407 0.98 -24.87 81.48
CA LEU A 407 1.55 -23.56 81.80
C LEU A 407 3.02 -23.68 82.25
N PHE A 408 3.32 -24.62 83.16
CA PHE A 408 4.71 -24.86 83.61
C PHE A 408 5.59 -25.41 82.50
N LYS A 409 5.08 -26.33 81.67
CA LYS A 409 5.78 -26.83 80.47
C LYS A 409 6.04 -25.74 79.43
N GLN A 410 5.14 -24.77 79.29
CA GLN A 410 5.35 -23.64 78.36
C GLN A 410 6.39 -22.63 78.87
N LEU A 411 6.75 -22.69 80.16
CA LEU A 411 7.84 -21.93 80.79
C LEU A 411 9.07 -22.80 81.10
N ASP A 412 9.13 -24.05 80.60
CA ASP A 412 10.17 -25.05 80.87
C ASP A 412 10.53 -25.23 82.37
N LEU A 413 9.53 -25.10 83.25
CA LEU A 413 9.65 -25.32 84.69
C LEU A 413 8.99 -26.64 85.09
N ASP A 414 9.57 -27.32 86.08
CA ASP A 414 8.93 -28.50 86.69
C ASP A 414 7.84 -28.07 87.69
N ALA A 415 6.73 -28.82 87.70
CA ALA A 415 5.56 -28.47 88.51
C ALA A 415 5.79 -28.90 89.97
N PRO A 416 5.57 -28.03 90.97
CA PRO A 416 5.94 -28.32 92.35
C PRO A 416 5.06 -29.44 92.90
N MET A 417 5.65 -30.57 93.27
CA MET A 417 4.92 -31.76 93.73
C MET A 417 4.70 -31.73 95.24
N SER A 418 5.50 -30.94 95.97
CA SER A 418 5.35 -30.63 97.39
C SER A 418 5.13 -29.14 97.65
N THR A 419 4.48 -28.80 98.76
CA THR A 419 4.24 -27.40 99.19
C THR A 419 5.52 -26.65 99.56
N GLU A 420 6.63 -27.36 99.79
CA GLU A 420 7.93 -26.79 100.17
C GLU A 420 8.72 -26.24 98.96
N GLU A 421 8.41 -26.70 97.74
CA GLU A 421 9.11 -26.33 96.50
C GLU A 421 8.55 -25.03 95.88
N VAL A 422 7.35 -24.63 96.29
CA VAL A 422 6.60 -23.51 95.70
C VAL A 422 7.28 -22.14 95.91
N PRO A 423 7.87 -21.79 97.08
CA PRO A 423 8.54 -20.49 97.26
C PRO A 423 9.74 -20.29 96.33
N ALA A 424 10.60 -21.30 96.20
CA ALA A 424 11.77 -21.24 95.31
C ALA A 424 11.39 -21.20 93.81
N LEU A 425 10.19 -21.65 93.46
CA LEU A 425 9.64 -21.52 92.11
C LEU A 425 9.07 -20.12 91.85
N ILE A 426 8.47 -19.48 92.86
CA ILE A 426 8.00 -18.09 92.78
C ILE A 426 9.17 -17.14 92.52
N GLU A 427 10.30 -17.28 93.24
CA GLU A 427 11.48 -16.43 93.00
C GLU A 427 12.03 -16.56 91.56
N LYS A 428 12.03 -17.77 90.99
CA LYS A 428 12.45 -18.00 89.59
C LYS A 428 11.48 -17.39 88.58
N LEU A 429 10.17 -17.49 88.83
CA LEU A 429 9.14 -16.87 88.01
C LEU A 429 9.18 -15.34 88.09
N GLU A 430 9.42 -14.77 89.28
CA GLU A 430 9.57 -13.34 89.49
C GLU A 430 10.87 -12.79 88.85
N GLY A 431 11.95 -13.57 88.85
CA GLY A 431 13.16 -13.27 88.07
C GLY A 431 12.91 -13.24 86.56
N MET A 432 12.26 -14.26 86.00
CA MET A 432 11.89 -14.26 84.58
C MET A 432 10.95 -13.11 84.22
N LEU A 433 10.01 -12.78 85.10
CA LEU A 433 9.11 -11.62 84.92
C LEU A 433 9.88 -10.30 84.83
N GLU A 434 10.98 -10.13 85.56
CA GLU A 434 11.83 -8.94 85.44
C GLU A 434 12.66 -8.96 84.15
N ASP A 435 13.20 -10.12 83.72
CA ASP A 435 13.88 -10.25 82.42
C ASP A 435 12.95 -9.91 81.24
N TYR A 436 11.68 -10.31 81.29
CA TYR A 436 10.69 -9.91 80.27
C TYR A 436 10.33 -8.42 80.35
N LYS A 437 10.32 -7.79 81.52
CA LYS A 437 10.17 -6.32 81.63
C LYS A 437 11.37 -5.56 81.06
N VAL A 438 12.59 -6.08 81.20
CA VAL A 438 13.78 -5.47 80.56
C VAL A 438 13.65 -5.53 79.04
N LYS A 439 13.31 -6.71 78.49
CA LYS A 439 13.03 -6.90 77.05
C LYS A 439 11.90 -6.01 76.54
N VAL A 440 10.90 -5.71 77.37
CA VAL A 440 9.84 -4.75 77.06
C VAL A 440 10.37 -3.33 76.92
N LYS A 441 11.26 -2.86 77.81
CA LYS A 441 11.85 -1.52 77.71
C LYS A 441 12.74 -1.37 76.48
N GLU A 442 13.58 -2.38 76.21
CA GLU A 442 14.40 -2.45 74.99
C GLU A 442 13.53 -2.47 73.72
N TRP A 443 12.38 -3.15 73.77
CA TRP A 443 11.39 -3.10 72.70
C TRP A 443 10.71 -1.73 72.58
N GLU A 444 10.37 -1.05 73.67
CA GLU A 444 9.76 0.29 73.63
C GLU A 444 10.70 1.32 72.99
N GLU A 445 11.98 1.31 73.34
CA GLU A 445 13.01 2.19 72.76
C GLU A 445 13.18 1.93 71.24
N THR A 446 13.40 0.66 70.85
CA THR A 446 13.57 0.29 69.43
C THR A 446 12.30 0.53 68.60
N ARG A 447 11.11 0.34 69.19
CA ARG A 447 9.81 0.68 68.60
C ARG A 447 9.67 2.17 68.35
N GLU A 448 10.08 3.04 69.27
CA GLU A 448 10.01 4.49 69.06
C GLU A 448 10.93 4.95 67.92
N GLU A 449 12.11 4.35 67.80
CA GLU A 449 13.01 4.57 66.65
C GLU A 449 12.39 4.08 65.33
N GLN A 450 11.84 2.85 65.30
CA GLN A 450 11.19 2.29 64.11
C GLN A 450 9.96 3.10 63.68
N LYS A 451 9.10 3.52 64.63
CA LYS A 451 7.97 4.42 64.35
C LYS A 451 8.42 5.75 63.77
N ARG A 452 9.48 6.36 64.32
CA ARG A 452 10.04 7.60 63.75
C ARG A 452 10.49 7.37 62.31
N ARG A 453 11.20 6.27 62.02
CA ARG A 453 11.63 5.93 60.64
C ARG A 453 10.48 5.66 59.68
N ILE A 454 9.39 5.02 60.13
CA ILE A 454 8.18 4.77 59.33
C ILE A 454 7.41 6.08 59.07
N LEU A 455 7.31 6.96 60.07
CA LEU A 455 6.59 8.24 59.97
C LEU A 455 7.37 9.28 59.14
N GLU A 456 8.70 9.33 59.28
CA GLU A 456 9.62 10.15 58.47
C GLU A 456 9.80 9.60 57.05
N GLY A 457 9.37 8.36 56.80
CA GLY A 457 9.36 7.73 55.47
C GLY A 457 10.69 7.10 55.04
N LEU A 458 11.62 6.87 55.97
CA LEU A 458 12.89 6.17 55.74
C LEU A 458 12.80 4.64 55.80
N GLU A 459 11.64 4.08 56.13
CA GLU A 459 11.29 2.70 55.76
C GLU A 459 10.33 2.68 54.57
N GLU A 460 10.87 3.07 53.41
CA GLU A 460 10.47 2.45 52.16
C GLU A 460 10.87 0.96 52.25
N VAL A 461 9.94 0.14 52.75
CA VAL A 461 10.15 -1.30 52.89
C VAL A 461 10.48 -1.87 51.52
N GLU A 462 11.70 -2.40 51.39
CA GLU A 462 12.04 -3.37 50.36
C GLU A 462 11.07 -4.55 50.47
N GLU A 463 9.95 -4.49 49.74
CA GLU A 463 9.20 -5.70 49.41
C GLU A 463 10.13 -6.55 48.55
N LYS A 464 10.83 -7.48 49.21
CA LYS A 464 11.58 -8.57 48.58
C LYS A 464 10.68 -9.21 47.53
N LYS A 465 10.90 -8.85 46.27
CA LYS A 465 10.40 -9.63 45.14
C LYS A 465 10.92 -11.06 45.34
N PRO A 466 10.06 -12.08 45.41
CA PRO A 466 10.55 -13.45 45.38
C PRO A 466 11.27 -13.64 44.05
N ALA A 467 12.54 -14.01 44.11
CA ALA A 467 13.30 -14.38 42.93
C ALA A 467 12.65 -15.61 42.27
N PRO A 468 12.66 -15.70 40.92
CA PRO A 468 12.11 -16.87 40.23
C PRO A 468 12.93 -18.11 40.58
N ALA A 469 12.25 -19.22 40.85
CA ALA A 469 12.90 -20.51 41.02
C ALA A 469 13.42 -21.01 39.68
N GLU A 470 14.71 -21.33 39.64
CA GLU A 470 15.41 -21.92 38.51
C GLU A 470 15.47 -23.44 38.72
N GLU A 471 14.65 -24.20 37.98
CA GLU A 471 14.89 -25.63 37.76
C GLU A 471 15.41 -25.80 36.32
N ALA A 472 16.51 -26.54 36.21
CA ALA A 472 17.19 -26.90 34.97
C ALA A 472 17.25 -28.45 34.87
N PRO A 473 17.87 -29.02 33.83
CA PRO A 473 17.51 -28.92 32.41
C PRO A 473 17.27 -30.33 31.80
N GLU A 474 16.69 -30.42 30.61
CA GLU A 474 16.79 -31.64 29.79
C GLU A 474 17.05 -31.32 28.30
N GLU A 475 17.61 -32.29 27.60
CA GLU A 475 18.48 -32.12 26.44
C GLU A 475 17.78 -31.75 25.13
N THR A 476 18.44 -30.98 24.26
CA THR A 476 18.80 -31.47 22.91
C THR A 476 19.85 -30.58 22.23
N LYS A 477 20.90 -31.22 21.70
CA LYS A 477 21.67 -30.75 20.53
C LYS A 477 20.74 -30.83 19.28
N GLU A 478 20.98 -30.23 18.13
CA GLU A 478 22.25 -30.04 17.40
C GLU A 478 22.02 -29.03 16.24
N GLU A 479 23.10 -28.56 15.59
CA GLU A 479 23.12 -27.97 14.22
C GLU A 479 22.17 -26.81 13.83
N ALA A 480 22.72 -25.59 13.76
CA ALA A 480 23.03 -24.91 12.49
C ALA A 480 23.38 -23.42 12.72
N LYS A 481 24.56 -23.01 12.28
CA LYS A 481 25.06 -21.61 12.29
C LYS A 481 25.81 -21.40 10.96
N GLU A 482 25.83 -20.15 10.48
CA GLU A 482 26.58 -19.68 9.27
C GLU A 482 25.88 -20.12 7.96
N GLU A 483 25.38 -19.25 7.09
CA GLU A 483 25.94 -18.02 6.48
C GLU A 483 25.03 -16.78 6.74
N ALA A 484 25.49 -15.54 6.95
CA ALA A 484 26.63 -14.76 6.44
C ALA A 484 26.45 -14.23 4.99
N THR A 485 26.12 -12.93 4.90
CA THR A 485 26.57 -11.94 3.88
C THR A 485 26.25 -12.12 2.39
N GLU A 486 26.01 -10.97 1.72
CA GLU A 486 26.02 -10.72 0.26
C GLU A 486 24.94 -11.39 -0.62
N GLU A 487 23.77 -10.75 -0.73
CA GLU A 487 23.34 -9.99 -1.94
C GLU A 487 22.24 -8.96 -1.61
#